data_AF-A0A4R0HBP8-F1
#
_entry.id   AF-A0A4R0HBP8-F1
#
_cell.length_a   1.000
_cell.length_b   1.000
_cell.length_c   1.000
_cell.angle_alpha   90.00
_cell.angle_beta   90.00
_cell.angle_gamma   90.00
#
_symmetry.space_group_name_H-M   'P 1'
#
loop_
_entity.id
_entity.type
_entity.pdbx_description
1 polymer ?
#
loop_
_entity_poly.entity_id
_entity_poly.type
_entity_poly.pdbx_seq_one_letter_code
_entity_poly.pdbx_strand_id
1 'polypeptide(L)'
;MTTLTQNLLDLSDFAWQRLRDRVEGLTDAEYFWEPFDGCWSVHKADNGYAADWAWIPPGPPPFTTLAWRITHIADLLQAERTATWFGHEPVATDDAPAVPGSAEAALEALDHAYEIWRRRLAALNQEDLDRPMGEIAGPYADNDGTSFALHILDELIHHGAEVGTVRDFYRGAHAEDPFAAALAGDLTPADRPALLAEAAAAQRWEVIPQLADLGFAVNEATADSVTAAHLAAGTGSLNTLRFLVENGADLSLTDSRFNADVRGWAQWFKQTDAAEYLATV
;
A
#
# COMPACT_ATOMS: atom_id res chain seq x y z
N MET A 1 -8.73 -10.39 34.78
CA MET A 1 -8.85 -8.96 34.41
C MET A 1 -7.63 -8.63 33.58
N THR A 2 -7.79 -7.95 32.45
CA THR A 2 -6.67 -7.53 31.60
C THR A 2 -5.81 -6.51 32.33
N THR A 3 -4.48 -6.65 32.31
CA THR A 3 -3.54 -5.69 32.91
C THR A 3 -3.30 -4.52 31.97
N LEU A 4 -2.77 -3.40 32.48
CA LEU A 4 -2.39 -2.27 31.63
C LEU A 4 -1.32 -2.68 30.61
N THR A 5 -0.29 -3.44 31.02
CA THR A 5 0.72 -4.02 30.11
C THR A 5 0.08 -4.81 28.98
N GLN A 6 -0.93 -5.65 29.26
CA GLN A 6 -1.60 -6.42 28.22
C GLN A 6 -2.34 -5.51 27.23
N ASN A 7 -3.01 -4.45 27.69
CA ASN A 7 -3.66 -3.50 26.78
C ASN A 7 -2.65 -2.76 25.89
N LEU A 8 -1.48 -2.38 26.43
CA LEU A 8 -0.41 -1.74 25.67
C LEU A 8 0.17 -2.70 24.61
N LEU A 9 0.41 -3.96 24.97
CA LEU A 9 0.86 -5.01 24.05
C LEU A 9 -0.16 -5.26 22.94
N ASP A 10 -1.44 -5.39 23.27
CA ASP A 10 -2.49 -5.65 22.29
C ASP A 10 -2.59 -4.51 21.27
N LEU A 11 -2.47 -3.25 21.72
CA LEU A 11 -2.42 -2.09 20.83
C LEU A 11 -1.13 -2.07 19.99
N SER A 12 0.02 -2.38 20.60
CA SER A 12 1.31 -2.50 19.91
C SER A 12 1.22 -3.51 18.77
N ASP A 13 0.75 -4.73 19.06
CA ASP A 13 0.66 -5.83 18.09
C ASP A 13 -0.32 -5.51 16.97
N PHE A 14 -1.43 -4.83 17.29
CA PHE A 14 -2.38 -4.38 16.29
C PHE A 14 -1.82 -3.29 15.37
N ALA A 15 -1.10 -2.30 15.92
CA ALA A 15 -0.45 -1.25 15.14
C ALA A 15 0.66 -1.83 14.24
N TRP A 16 1.46 -2.74 14.79
CA TRP A 16 2.50 -3.45 14.08
C TRP A 16 1.96 -4.29 12.92
N GLN A 17 0.95 -5.13 13.15
CA GLN A 17 0.37 -5.96 12.09
C GLN A 17 -0.11 -5.09 10.93
N ARG A 18 -0.77 -3.96 11.23
CA ARG A 18 -1.21 -3.02 10.20
C ARG A 18 -0.04 -2.46 9.40
N LEU A 19 1.03 -2.00 10.06
CA LEU A 19 2.22 -1.52 9.36
C LEU A 19 2.84 -2.63 8.51
N ARG A 20 2.99 -3.83 9.07
CA ARG A 20 3.65 -4.96 8.41
C ARG A 20 2.92 -5.44 7.17
N ASP A 21 1.58 -5.51 7.23
CA ASP A 21 0.72 -5.77 6.07
C ASP A 21 0.87 -4.67 5.01
N ARG A 22 0.95 -3.42 5.47
CA ARG A 22 1.07 -2.26 4.57
C ARG A 22 2.39 -2.18 3.83
N VAL A 23 3.45 -2.85 4.27
CA VAL A 23 4.75 -2.90 3.59
C VAL A 23 5.02 -4.25 2.90
N GLU A 24 4.04 -5.15 2.86
CA GLU A 24 4.18 -6.42 2.12
C GLU A 24 4.41 -6.17 0.62
N GLY A 25 5.40 -6.84 0.03
CA GLY A 25 5.77 -6.67 -1.38
C GLY A 25 6.44 -5.33 -1.71
N LEU A 26 7.01 -4.63 -0.71
CA LEU A 26 7.82 -3.44 -0.92
C LEU A 26 9.02 -3.77 -1.82
N THR A 27 9.21 -3.00 -2.89
CA THR A 27 10.32 -3.16 -3.84
C THR A 27 11.40 -2.12 -3.58
N ASP A 28 12.63 -2.35 -4.05
CA ASP A 28 13.70 -1.36 -3.95
C ASP A 28 13.35 -0.04 -4.67
N ALA A 29 12.64 -0.12 -5.80
CA ALA A 29 12.19 1.06 -6.53
C ALA A 29 11.21 1.91 -5.71
N GLU A 30 10.28 1.26 -5.00
CA GLU A 30 9.34 1.92 -4.09
C GLU A 30 10.05 2.44 -2.83
N TYR A 31 10.93 1.63 -2.24
CA TYR A 31 11.68 1.96 -1.02
C TYR A 31 12.55 3.21 -1.19
N PHE A 32 13.29 3.31 -2.29
CA PHE A 32 14.16 4.45 -2.61
C PHE A 32 13.46 5.58 -3.37
N TRP A 33 12.13 5.54 -3.52
CA TRP A 33 11.43 6.58 -4.25
C TRP A 33 11.43 7.93 -3.51
N GLU A 34 11.87 8.97 -4.22
CA GLU A 34 11.83 10.34 -3.75
C GLU A 34 10.74 11.12 -4.50
N PRO A 35 9.62 11.46 -3.84
CA PRO A 35 8.49 12.12 -4.51
C PRO A 35 8.73 13.59 -4.86
N PHE A 36 9.66 14.25 -4.18
CA PHE A 36 9.94 15.68 -4.34
C PHE A 36 11.44 15.94 -4.24
N ASP A 37 11.90 16.99 -4.90
CA ASP A 37 13.27 17.47 -4.74
C ASP A 37 13.52 17.93 -3.30
N GLY A 38 14.63 17.48 -2.71
CA GLY A 38 15.04 17.90 -1.36
C GLY A 38 14.30 17.19 -0.22
N CYS A 39 13.64 16.06 -0.48
CA CYS A 39 13.20 15.14 0.57
C CYS A 39 14.38 14.66 1.44
N TRP A 40 14.08 14.31 2.67
CA TRP A 40 14.99 13.52 3.51
C TRP A 40 14.79 12.03 3.25
N SER A 41 15.88 11.35 2.94
CA SER A 41 15.88 9.96 2.48
C SER A 41 17.04 9.17 3.07
N VAL A 42 17.24 7.94 2.58
CA VAL A 42 18.40 7.11 2.88
C VAL A 42 19.32 7.07 1.67
N HIS A 43 20.57 7.47 1.87
CA HIS A 43 21.56 7.58 0.80
C HIS A 43 22.75 6.66 1.04
N LYS A 44 23.41 6.28 -0.05
CA LYS A 44 24.68 5.55 0.04
C LYS A 44 25.75 6.43 0.68
N ALA A 45 26.49 5.87 1.63
CA ALA A 45 27.59 6.49 2.34
C ALA A 45 28.87 5.64 2.23
N ASP A 46 30.00 6.15 2.71
CA ASP A 46 31.31 5.48 2.62
C ASP A 46 31.30 4.05 3.17
N ASN A 47 30.51 3.79 4.22
CA ASN A 47 30.39 2.49 4.90
C ASN A 47 28.97 1.93 4.92
N GLY A 48 28.23 2.06 3.81
CA GLY A 48 26.88 1.49 3.68
C GLY A 48 25.87 2.55 3.29
N TYR A 49 24.88 2.76 4.15
CA TYR A 49 23.82 3.74 3.95
C TYR A 49 23.68 4.64 5.18
N ALA A 50 23.11 5.83 4.99
CA ALA A 50 22.81 6.78 6.05
C ALA A 50 21.50 7.49 5.75
N ALA A 51 20.65 7.65 6.77
CA ALA A 51 19.48 8.50 6.68
C ALA A 51 19.89 9.98 6.79
N ASP A 52 19.24 10.85 6.03
CA ASP A 52 19.39 12.29 6.16
C ASP A 52 19.05 12.74 7.58
N TRP A 53 19.92 13.57 8.15
CA TRP A 53 19.75 14.10 9.48
C TRP A 53 20.46 15.44 9.64
N ALA A 54 19.89 16.33 10.45
CA ALA A 54 20.52 17.58 10.84
C ALA A 54 20.17 17.94 12.28
N TRP A 55 21.15 18.43 13.03
CA TRP A 55 20.94 18.96 14.38
C TRP A 55 19.98 20.17 14.40
N ILE A 56 20.01 20.97 13.34
CA ILE A 56 19.05 22.05 13.08
C ILE A 56 18.41 21.76 11.73
N PRO A 57 17.22 21.14 11.68
CA PRO A 57 16.54 20.88 10.42
C PRO A 57 16.17 22.19 9.70
N PRO A 58 16.12 22.20 8.36
CA PRO A 58 15.68 23.36 7.62
C PRO A 58 14.19 23.67 7.90
N GLY A 59 13.82 24.94 7.70
CA GLY A 59 12.43 25.40 7.82
C GLY A 59 11.85 25.73 6.44
N PRO A 60 10.73 25.13 6.03
CA PRO A 60 9.97 24.08 6.71
C PRO A 60 10.70 22.73 6.75
N PRO A 61 10.36 21.81 7.68
CA PRO A 61 10.92 20.47 7.70
C PRO A 61 10.70 19.76 6.35
N PRO A 62 11.71 19.07 5.79
CA PRO A 62 11.56 18.37 4.53
C PRO A 62 10.60 17.19 4.66
N PHE A 63 10.00 16.81 3.53
CA PHE A 63 9.26 15.57 3.46
C PHE A 63 10.22 14.38 3.62
N THR A 64 9.87 13.39 4.43
CA THR A 64 10.69 12.18 4.63
C THR A 64 10.14 11.00 3.82
N THR A 65 11.01 10.30 3.09
CA THR A 65 10.66 9.18 2.18
C THR A 65 10.32 7.88 2.92
N LEU A 66 9.91 6.84 2.18
CA LEU A 66 9.68 5.50 2.73
C LEU A 66 10.93 4.96 3.43
N ALA A 67 12.10 5.03 2.77
CA ALA A 67 13.34 4.58 3.36
C ALA A 67 13.69 5.28 4.67
N TRP A 68 13.53 6.61 4.71
CA TRP A 68 13.78 7.38 5.92
C TRP A 68 12.83 6.98 7.06
N ARG A 69 11.53 6.89 6.78
CA ARG A 69 10.50 6.59 7.79
C ARG A 69 10.61 5.18 8.34
N ILE A 70 10.91 4.20 7.48
CA ILE A 70 11.13 2.81 7.90
C ILE A 70 12.37 2.73 8.80
N THR A 71 13.47 3.38 8.40
CA THR A 71 14.69 3.46 9.23
C THR A 71 14.38 4.12 10.58
N HIS A 72 13.63 5.22 10.58
CA HIS A 72 13.26 5.94 11.79
C HIS A 72 12.41 5.09 12.76
N ILE A 73 11.42 4.35 12.25
CA ILE A 73 10.61 3.44 13.06
C ILE A 73 11.48 2.34 13.67
N ALA A 74 12.36 1.72 12.88
CA ALA A 74 13.26 0.68 13.38
C ALA A 74 14.17 1.23 14.50
N ASP A 75 14.80 2.39 14.28
CA ASP A 75 15.65 3.06 15.27
C ASP A 75 14.89 3.37 16.57
N LEU A 76 13.67 3.92 16.45
CA LEU A 76 12.81 4.27 17.57
C LEU A 76 12.47 3.05 18.45
N LEU A 77 12.02 1.96 17.85
CA LEU A 77 11.52 0.79 18.57
C LEU A 77 12.63 0.08 19.36
N GLN A 78 13.82 -0.03 18.75
CA GLN A 78 14.97 -0.70 19.36
C GLN A 78 15.87 0.24 20.18
N ALA A 79 15.63 1.56 20.12
CA ALA A 79 16.45 2.56 20.79
C ALA A 79 16.77 2.18 22.23
N GLU A 80 18.00 2.41 22.67
CA GLU A 80 18.47 2.06 24.02
C GLU A 80 17.53 2.58 25.13
N ARG A 81 16.94 3.76 24.92
CA ARG A 81 15.95 4.36 25.84
C ARG A 81 14.74 3.48 26.10
N THR A 82 14.33 2.62 25.16
CA THR A 82 13.21 1.68 25.36
C THR A 82 13.58 0.52 26.28
N ALA A 83 14.84 0.42 26.73
CA ALA A 83 15.24 -0.40 27.88
C ALA A 83 15.56 0.47 29.11
N THR A 84 16.48 1.43 28.97
CA THR A 84 17.06 2.15 30.12
C THR A 84 16.06 3.05 30.84
N TRP A 85 15.11 3.66 30.14
CA TRP A 85 14.11 4.52 30.78
C TRP A 85 13.08 3.70 31.58
N PHE A 86 12.83 2.45 31.18
CA PHE A 86 12.07 1.50 32.02
C PHE A 86 12.91 0.91 33.16
N GLY A 87 14.19 1.23 33.25
CA GLY A 87 15.08 0.70 34.30
C GLY A 87 15.61 -0.70 34.01
N HIS A 88 15.51 -1.15 32.75
CA HIS A 88 16.08 -2.40 32.29
C HIS A 88 17.50 -2.19 31.74
N GLU A 89 18.35 -3.20 31.90
CA GLU A 89 19.66 -3.23 31.26
C GLU A 89 19.53 -3.51 29.75
N PRO A 90 20.24 -2.78 28.89
CA PRO A 90 20.34 -3.11 27.48
C PRO A 90 20.91 -4.52 27.28
N VAL A 91 20.35 -5.27 26.34
CA VAL A 91 20.88 -6.58 25.94
C VAL A 91 21.84 -6.36 24.78
N ALA A 92 23.06 -6.90 24.85
CA ALA A 92 24.09 -6.71 23.82
C ALA A 92 23.71 -7.24 22.42
N THR A 93 22.68 -8.07 22.32
CA THR A 93 22.14 -8.57 21.04
C THR A 93 21.06 -7.66 20.44
N ASP A 94 20.70 -6.57 21.13
CA ASP A 94 19.71 -5.59 20.67
C ASP A 94 20.37 -4.43 19.90
N ASP A 95 21.60 -4.63 19.40
CA ASP A 95 22.33 -3.63 18.63
C ASP A 95 21.55 -3.26 17.36
N ALA A 96 21.47 -1.96 17.08
CA ALA A 96 20.81 -1.47 15.87
C ALA A 96 21.53 -2.02 14.62
N PRO A 97 20.81 -2.69 13.69
CA PRO A 97 21.39 -3.06 12.40
C PRO A 97 21.82 -1.80 11.63
N ALA A 98 22.71 -1.99 10.64
CA ALA A 98 23.08 -0.91 9.74
C ALA A 98 21.85 -0.35 9.02
N VAL A 99 21.88 0.94 8.65
CA VAL A 99 20.80 1.58 7.90
C VAL A 99 20.50 0.74 6.64
N PRO A 100 19.24 0.33 6.40
CA PRO A 100 18.94 -0.65 5.37
C PRO A 100 19.18 -0.13 3.95
N GLY A 101 19.94 -0.92 3.19
CA GLY A 101 20.33 -0.63 1.81
C GLY A 101 19.45 -1.27 0.73
N SER A 102 18.34 -1.89 1.12
CA SER A 102 17.33 -2.49 0.24
C SER A 102 15.99 -2.57 0.98
N ALA A 103 14.90 -2.77 0.23
CA ALA A 103 13.58 -3.00 0.79
C ALA A 103 13.55 -4.26 1.68
N GLU A 104 14.19 -5.35 1.23
CA GLU A 104 14.29 -6.60 2.01
C GLU A 104 14.97 -6.37 3.36
N ALA A 105 16.15 -5.74 3.37
CA ALA A 105 16.87 -5.42 4.60
C ALA A 105 16.08 -4.46 5.50
N ALA A 106 15.25 -3.59 4.91
CA ALA A 106 14.42 -2.66 5.67
C ALA A 106 13.27 -3.39 6.39
N LEU A 107 12.68 -4.41 5.76
CA LEU A 107 11.68 -5.26 6.40
C LEU A 107 12.29 -6.12 7.50
N GLU A 108 13.49 -6.67 7.29
CA GLU A 108 14.22 -7.41 8.33
C GLU A 108 14.55 -6.53 9.53
N ALA A 109 14.99 -5.29 9.29
CA ALA A 109 15.29 -4.33 10.36
C ALA A 109 14.03 -3.93 11.14
N LEU A 110 12.89 -3.75 10.46
CA LEU A 110 11.60 -3.49 11.11
C LEU A 110 11.16 -4.67 11.98
N ASP A 111 11.21 -5.89 11.43
CA ASP A 111 10.81 -7.12 12.13
C ASP A 111 11.67 -7.30 13.39
N HIS A 112 12.99 -7.13 13.27
CA HIS A 112 13.95 -7.19 14.38
C HIS A 112 13.67 -6.12 15.46
N ALA A 113 13.49 -4.87 15.05
CA ALA A 113 13.23 -3.77 15.97
C ALA A 113 11.91 -3.95 16.74
N TYR A 114 10.88 -4.47 16.06
CA TYR A 114 9.60 -4.77 16.70
C TYR A 114 9.70 -5.93 17.69
N GLU A 115 10.45 -6.99 17.37
CA GLU A 115 10.69 -8.09 18.32
C GLU A 115 11.35 -7.60 19.62
N ILE A 116 12.32 -6.69 19.50
CA ILE A 116 12.98 -6.04 20.63
C ILE A 116 11.97 -5.23 21.45
N TRP A 117 11.25 -4.31 20.81
CA TRP A 117 10.26 -3.47 21.47
C TRP A 117 9.20 -4.31 22.18
N ARG A 118 8.60 -5.27 21.46
CA ARG A 118 7.54 -6.14 21.99
C ARG A 118 8.01 -6.93 23.20
N ARG A 119 9.23 -7.48 23.16
CA ARG A 119 9.83 -8.20 24.30
C ARG A 119 10.03 -7.28 25.50
N ARG A 120 10.54 -6.06 25.29
CA ARG A 120 10.76 -5.07 26.37
C ARG A 120 9.42 -4.65 26.99
N LEU A 121 8.42 -4.34 26.17
CA LEU A 121 7.07 -3.99 26.61
C LEU A 121 6.40 -5.13 27.40
N ALA A 122 6.60 -6.38 26.96
CA ALA A 122 6.03 -7.55 27.63
C ALA A 122 6.65 -7.88 28.98
N ALA A 123 7.87 -7.38 29.25
CA ALA A 123 8.54 -7.56 30.53
C ALA A 123 8.06 -6.56 31.60
N LEU A 124 7.34 -5.50 31.21
CA LEU A 124 6.91 -4.45 32.14
C LEU A 124 5.81 -4.93 33.10
N ASN A 125 6.01 -4.63 34.38
CA ASN A 125 5.02 -4.78 35.42
C ASN A 125 4.40 -3.40 35.79
N GLN A 126 3.44 -3.39 36.73
CA GLN A 126 2.74 -2.16 37.13
C GLN A 126 3.67 -1.13 37.79
N GLU A 127 4.67 -1.57 38.56
CA GLU A 127 5.67 -0.68 39.17
C GLU A 127 6.50 0.03 38.12
N ASP A 128 6.92 -0.68 37.06
CA ASP A 128 7.67 -0.06 35.95
C ASP A 128 6.84 1.02 35.25
N LEU A 129 5.54 0.78 35.12
CA LEU A 129 4.59 1.67 34.45
C LEU A 129 4.19 2.90 35.29
N ASP A 130 4.18 2.78 36.62
CA ASP A 130 3.83 3.85 37.55
C ASP A 130 5.05 4.69 37.97
N ARG A 131 6.27 4.16 37.80
CA ARG A 131 7.51 4.83 38.19
C ARG A 131 7.78 6.05 37.31
N PRO A 132 8.10 7.23 37.89
CA PRO A 132 8.61 8.36 37.13
C PRO A 132 9.92 8.01 36.40
N MET A 133 10.10 8.49 35.18
CA MET A 133 11.30 8.20 34.37
C MET A 133 12.58 8.72 35.03
N GLY A 134 12.50 9.82 35.78
CA GLY A 134 13.64 10.39 36.49
C GLY A 134 14.63 11.11 35.58
N GLU A 135 15.78 11.50 36.15
CA GLU A 135 16.76 12.40 35.51
C GLU A 135 17.23 11.91 34.12
N ILE A 136 17.26 10.59 33.89
CA ILE A 136 17.66 9.99 32.61
C ILE A 136 16.81 10.45 31.43
N ALA A 137 15.55 10.82 31.68
CA ALA A 137 14.61 11.31 30.66
C ALA A 137 14.59 12.83 30.51
N GLY A 138 15.45 13.55 31.25
CA GLY A 138 15.63 15.00 31.11
C GLY A 138 14.31 15.77 31.27
N PRO A 139 13.85 16.53 30.25
CA PRO A 139 12.57 17.25 30.32
C PRO A 139 11.34 16.40 30.62
N TYR A 140 11.44 15.07 30.43
CA TYR A 140 10.37 14.11 30.64
C TYR A 140 10.48 13.36 31.97
N ALA A 141 11.36 13.80 32.89
CA ALA A 141 11.64 13.11 34.16
C ALA A 141 10.40 12.83 35.02
N ASP A 142 9.41 13.73 34.98
CA ASP A 142 8.17 13.63 35.78
C ASP A 142 7.10 12.74 35.12
N ASN A 143 7.29 12.33 33.86
CA ASN A 143 6.38 11.38 33.20
C ASN A 143 6.62 9.96 33.73
N ASP A 144 5.60 9.12 33.70
CA ASP A 144 5.67 7.72 34.12
C ASP A 144 5.93 6.75 32.96
N GLY A 145 6.17 5.48 33.28
CA GLY A 145 6.41 4.44 32.28
C GLY A 145 5.22 4.23 31.35
N THR A 146 3.99 4.43 31.84
CA THR A 146 2.79 4.40 30.99
C THR A 146 2.85 5.47 29.90
N SER A 147 3.19 6.71 30.27
CA SER A 147 3.31 7.84 29.35
C SER A 147 4.40 7.59 28.31
N PHE A 148 5.54 7.01 28.73
CA PHE A 148 6.62 6.66 27.81
C PHE A 148 6.23 5.53 26.85
N ALA A 149 5.58 4.46 27.33
CA ALA A 149 5.10 3.38 26.48
C ALA A 149 4.07 3.88 25.45
N LEU A 150 3.15 4.75 25.87
CA LEU A 150 2.18 5.39 24.99
C LEU A 150 2.86 6.30 23.96
N HIS A 151 3.93 7.00 24.30
CA HIS A 151 4.70 7.78 23.34
C HIS A 151 5.33 6.91 22.25
N ILE A 152 5.97 5.79 22.60
CA ILE A 152 6.53 4.87 21.59
C ILE A 152 5.43 4.27 20.71
N LEU A 153 4.26 3.96 21.29
CA LEU A 153 3.08 3.51 20.53
C LEU A 153 2.54 4.58 19.58
N ASP A 154 2.46 5.83 20.03
CA ASP A 154 2.03 6.96 19.20
C ASP A 154 2.96 7.13 18.00
N GLU A 155 4.27 7.12 18.22
CA GLU A 155 5.27 7.22 17.17
C GLU A 155 5.18 6.05 16.15
N LEU A 156 5.01 4.81 16.63
CA LEU A 156 4.76 3.65 15.75
C LEU A 156 3.49 3.82 14.91
N ILE A 157 2.39 4.26 15.52
CA ILE A 157 1.10 4.45 14.84
C ILE A 157 1.19 5.59 13.84
N HIS A 158 1.77 6.72 14.26
CA HIS A 158 1.90 7.94 13.48
C HIS A 158 2.76 7.70 12.24
N HIS A 159 4.00 7.23 12.43
CA HIS A 159 4.91 6.98 11.31
C HIS A 159 4.50 5.77 10.48
N GLY A 160 3.88 4.75 11.08
CA GLY A 160 3.33 3.62 10.35
C GLY A 160 2.17 4.02 9.43
N ALA A 161 1.33 4.97 9.84
CA ALA A 161 0.31 5.55 8.98
C ALA A 161 0.92 6.35 7.82
N GLU A 162 1.95 7.17 8.10
CA GLU A 162 2.66 7.92 7.07
C GLU A 162 3.32 7.01 6.04
N VAL A 163 3.98 5.92 6.45
CA VAL A 163 4.49 4.88 5.55
C VAL A 163 3.38 4.38 4.62
N GLY A 164 2.22 4.03 5.18
CA GLY A 164 1.06 3.61 4.37
C GLY A 164 0.61 4.67 3.36
N THR A 165 0.57 5.94 3.76
CA THR A 165 0.18 7.05 2.88
C THR A 165 1.21 7.31 1.78
N VAL A 166 2.51 7.28 2.07
CA VAL A 166 3.55 7.43 1.03
C VAL A 166 3.49 6.27 0.04
N ARG A 167 3.20 5.05 0.52
CA ARG A 167 3.03 3.88 -0.33
C ARG A 167 1.82 3.98 -1.27
N ASP A 168 0.69 4.42 -0.75
CA ASP A 168 -0.50 4.71 -1.57
C ASP A 168 -0.19 5.79 -2.62
N PHE A 169 0.61 6.79 -2.25
CA PHE A 169 1.05 7.82 -3.18
C PHE A 169 1.99 7.27 -4.26
N TYR A 170 2.96 6.41 -3.92
CA TYR A 170 3.82 5.75 -4.90
C TYR A 170 2.99 4.98 -5.93
N ARG A 171 2.05 4.17 -5.45
CA ARG A 171 1.16 3.36 -6.31
C ARG A 171 0.24 4.21 -7.17
N GLY A 172 -0.25 5.34 -6.65
CA GLY A 172 -1.05 6.28 -7.43
C GLY A 172 -0.23 7.02 -8.50
N ALA A 173 1.01 7.40 -8.17
CA ALA A 173 1.92 8.09 -9.08
C ALA A 173 2.52 7.17 -10.16
N HIS A 174 2.63 5.87 -9.85
CA HIS A 174 3.12 4.82 -10.74
C HIS A 174 2.01 3.82 -11.06
N ALA A 175 0.76 4.29 -11.10
CA ALA A 175 -0.35 3.44 -11.49
C ALA A 175 -0.07 2.95 -12.92
N GLU A 176 0.16 1.64 -13.07
CA GLU A 176 0.28 1.03 -14.37
C GLU A 176 -1.02 1.29 -15.13
N ASP A 177 -0.93 1.92 -16.32
CA ASP A 177 -2.03 1.94 -17.26
C ASP A 177 -1.88 0.67 -18.11
N PRO A 178 -2.60 -0.43 -17.79
CA PRO A 178 -2.44 -1.69 -18.51
C PRO A 178 -2.85 -1.54 -19.98
N PHE A 179 -3.65 -0.53 -20.32
CA PHE A 179 -3.98 -0.20 -21.70
C PHE A 179 -2.78 0.42 -22.41
N ALA A 180 -2.05 1.33 -21.75
CA ALA A 180 -0.81 1.87 -22.31
C ALA A 180 0.26 0.78 -22.46
N ALA A 181 0.40 -0.13 -21.49
CA ALA A 181 1.32 -1.27 -21.56
C ALA A 181 1.00 -2.19 -22.74
N ALA A 182 -0.28 -2.51 -22.97
CA ALA A 182 -0.69 -3.28 -24.14
C ALA A 182 -0.37 -2.55 -25.45
N LEU A 183 -0.67 -1.24 -25.53
CA LEU A 183 -0.37 -0.42 -26.71
C LEU A 183 1.14 -0.28 -26.98
N ALA A 184 1.98 -0.38 -25.96
CA ALA A 184 3.43 -0.42 -26.07
C ALA A 184 3.98 -1.81 -26.45
N GLY A 185 3.15 -2.86 -26.37
CA GLY A 185 3.55 -4.25 -26.60
C GLY A 185 4.15 -4.96 -25.38
N ASP A 186 4.10 -4.32 -24.20
CA ASP A 186 4.65 -4.85 -22.94
C ASP A 186 3.67 -5.81 -22.23
N LEU A 187 2.41 -5.83 -22.64
CA LEU A 187 1.36 -6.68 -22.10
C LEU A 187 0.60 -7.37 -23.24
N THR A 188 0.52 -8.70 -23.19
CA THR A 188 -0.08 -9.53 -24.24
C THR A 188 -1.44 -10.11 -23.82
N PRO A 189 -2.24 -10.61 -24.78
CA PRO A 189 -3.48 -11.33 -24.46
C PRO A 189 -3.29 -12.52 -23.51
N ALA A 190 -2.11 -13.15 -23.48
CA ALA A 190 -1.83 -14.26 -22.56
C ALA A 190 -1.66 -13.80 -21.11
N ASP A 191 -1.13 -12.58 -20.90
CA ASP A 191 -0.86 -12.03 -19.58
C ASP A 191 -2.16 -11.55 -18.90
N ARG A 192 -3.08 -10.97 -19.69
CA ARG A 192 -4.35 -10.42 -19.19
C ARG A 192 -5.46 -10.53 -20.24
N PRO A 193 -6.05 -11.72 -20.44
CA PRO A 193 -7.01 -11.98 -21.51
C PRO A 193 -8.21 -11.01 -21.52
N ALA A 194 -8.70 -10.65 -20.34
CA ALA A 194 -9.86 -9.79 -20.15
C ALA A 194 -9.60 -8.29 -20.32
N LEU A 195 -8.38 -7.85 -20.69
CA LEU A 195 -8.02 -6.43 -20.71
C LEU A 195 -8.96 -5.56 -21.56
N LEU A 196 -9.49 -6.10 -22.66
CA LEU A 196 -10.45 -5.40 -23.51
C LEU A 196 -11.79 -5.17 -22.79
N ALA A 197 -12.31 -6.15 -22.05
CA ALA A 197 -13.49 -5.98 -21.21
C ALA A 197 -13.24 -5.02 -20.04
N GLU A 198 -12.04 -5.04 -19.46
CA GLU A 198 -11.63 -4.10 -18.41
C GLU A 198 -11.51 -2.65 -18.93
N ALA A 199 -11.05 -2.45 -20.17
CA ALA A 199 -11.05 -1.14 -20.83
C ALA A 199 -12.48 -0.61 -20.99
N ALA A 200 -13.42 -1.48 -21.37
CA ALA A 200 -14.84 -1.13 -21.42
C ALA A 200 -15.41 -0.80 -20.03
N ALA A 201 -14.98 -1.51 -18.98
CA ALA A 201 -15.42 -1.25 -17.60
C ALA A 201 -14.90 0.09 -17.09
N ALA A 202 -13.68 0.45 -17.50
CA ALA A 202 -13.09 1.77 -17.28
C ALA A 202 -13.62 2.86 -18.24
N GLN A 203 -14.56 2.52 -19.14
CA GLN A 203 -15.11 3.39 -20.18
C GLN A 203 -14.05 4.05 -21.08
N ARG A 204 -12.91 3.36 -21.29
CA ARG A 204 -11.85 3.74 -22.22
C ARG A 204 -12.20 3.22 -23.61
N TRP A 205 -13.34 3.66 -24.15
CA TRP A 205 -13.88 3.16 -25.42
C TRP A 205 -12.90 3.25 -26.59
N GLU A 206 -12.04 4.26 -26.56
CA GLU A 206 -11.21 4.61 -27.72
C GLU A 206 -10.01 3.68 -27.89
N VAL A 207 -9.64 2.92 -26.84
CA VAL A 207 -8.59 1.90 -26.92
C VAL A 207 -9.13 0.54 -27.35
N ILE A 208 -10.45 0.33 -27.34
CA ILE A 208 -11.06 -0.97 -27.66
C ILE A 208 -10.66 -1.47 -29.06
N PRO A 209 -10.71 -0.65 -30.12
CA PRO A 209 -10.27 -1.11 -31.44
C PRO A 209 -8.79 -1.49 -31.47
N GLN A 210 -7.95 -0.71 -30.80
CA GLN A 210 -6.51 -0.96 -30.75
C GLN A 210 -6.18 -2.25 -29.99
N LEU A 211 -6.88 -2.52 -28.88
CA LEU A 211 -6.72 -3.79 -28.15
C LEU A 211 -7.18 -4.99 -28.99
N ALA A 212 -8.28 -4.86 -29.73
CA ALA A 212 -8.72 -5.91 -30.65
C ALA A 212 -7.69 -6.18 -31.76
N ASP A 213 -7.10 -5.12 -32.34
CA ASP A 213 -6.04 -5.24 -33.36
C ASP A 213 -4.77 -5.93 -32.82
N LEU A 214 -4.49 -5.77 -31.53
CA LEU A 214 -3.39 -6.44 -30.81
C LEU A 214 -3.72 -7.90 -30.43
N GLY A 215 -4.92 -8.39 -30.76
CA GLY A 215 -5.33 -9.78 -30.53
C GLY A 215 -6.00 -10.05 -29.19
N PHE A 216 -6.37 -9.02 -28.41
CA PHE A 216 -7.22 -9.22 -27.25
C PHE A 216 -8.64 -9.60 -27.70
N ALA A 217 -9.14 -10.73 -27.24
CA ALA A 217 -10.39 -11.28 -27.72
C ALA A 217 -11.61 -10.48 -27.21
N VAL A 218 -12.54 -10.18 -28.11
CA VAL A 218 -13.76 -9.39 -27.81
C VAL A 218 -14.74 -10.08 -26.85
N ASN A 219 -14.58 -11.40 -26.67
CA ASN A 219 -15.46 -12.25 -25.86
C ASN A 219 -14.86 -12.65 -24.50
N GLU A 220 -13.63 -12.22 -24.19
CA GLU A 220 -13.10 -12.37 -22.85
C GLU A 220 -13.92 -11.52 -21.88
N ALA A 221 -14.07 -12.02 -20.66
CA ALA A 221 -14.92 -11.43 -19.65
C ALA A 221 -14.12 -11.10 -18.39
N THR A 222 -14.55 -10.05 -17.67
CA THR A 222 -14.03 -9.76 -16.33
C THR A 222 -14.34 -10.92 -15.37
N ALA A 223 -13.79 -10.87 -14.14
CA ALA A 223 -14.05 -11.86 -13.09
C ALA A 223 -15.56 -12.14 -12.84
N ASP A 224 -16.44 -11.16 -13.05
CA ASP A 224 -17.90 -11.28 -12.91
C ASP A 224 -18.63 -11.80 -14.16
N SER A 225 -17.91 -12.38 -15.13
CA SER A 225 -18.44 -12.85 -16.43
C SER A 225 -19.08 -11.74 -17.29
N VAL A 226 -18.61 -10.50 -17.15
CA VAL A 226 -19.06 -9.35 -17.94
C VAL A 226 -18.11 -9.13 -19.12
N THR A 227 -18.63 -9.14 -20.35
CA THR A 227 -17.85 -8.84 -21.57
C THR A 227 -17.90 -7.35 -21.94
N ALA A 228 -17.02 -6.92 -22.85
CA ALA A 228 -17.06 -5.57 -23.39
C ALA A 228 -18.41 -5.22 -24.04
N ALA A 229 -19.08 -6.19 -24.67
CA ALA A 229 -20.37 -5.99 -25.30
C ALA A 229 -21.48 -5.68 -24.27
N HIS A 230 -21.50 -6.38 -23.13
CA HIS A 230 -22.41 -6.05 -22.01
C HIS A 230 -22.24 -4.59 -21.57
N LEU A 231 -20.99 -4.17 -21.37
CA LEU A 231 -20.65 -2.83 -20.89
C LEU A 231 -21.00 -1.75 -21.92
N ALA A 232 -20.69 -1.96 -23.20
CA ALA A 232 -21.08 -1.04 -24.26
C ALA A 232 -22.60 -0.93 -24.40
N ALA A 233 -23.32 -2.04 -24.28
CA ALA A 233 -24.77 -2.09 -24.33
C ALA A 233 -25.43 -1.38 -23.13
N GLY A 234 -24.94 -1.61 -21.91
CA GLY A 234 -25.47 -1.00 -20.69
C GLY A 234 -25.16 0.50 -20.55
N THR A 235 -24.04 0.95 -21.12
CA THR A 235 -23.65 2.38 -21.12
C THR A 235 -24.21 3.17 -22.31
N GLY A 236 -24.76 2.48 -23.32
CA GLY A 236 -25.27 3.13 -24.54
C GLY A 236 -24.16 3.54 -25.52
N SER A 237 -22.97 2.96 -25.39
CA SER A 237 -21.80 3.22 -26.24
C SER A 237 -21.97 2.54 -27.61
N LEU A 238 -22.92 3.04 -28.41
CA LEU A 238 -23.42 2.37 -29.61
C LEU A 238 -22.34 2.13 -30.68
N ASN A 239 -21.39 3.06 -30.84
CA ASN A 239 -20.31 2.90 -31.81
C ASN A 239 -19.38 1.74 -31.42
N THR A 240 -19.00 1.65 -30.14
CA THR A 240 -18.21 0.53 -29.63
C THR A 240 -19.00 -0.77 -29.71
N LEU A 241 -20.30 -0.75 -29.39
CA LEU A 241 -21.15 -1.93 -29.50
C LEU A 241 -21.20 -2.46 -30.94
N ARG A 242 -21.33 -1.57 -31.94
CA ARG A 242 -21.26 -1.93 -33.36
C ARG A 242 -19.91 -2.54 -33.72
N PHE A 243 -18.82 -1.90 -33.31
CA PHE A 243 -17.47 -2.43 -33.52
C PHE A 243 -17.31 -3.84 -32.95
N LEU A 244 -17.78 -4.07 -31.72
CA LEU A 244 -17.71 -5.38 -31.06
C LEU A 244 -18.51 -6.45 -31.81
N VAL A 245 -19.73 -6.11 -32.26
CA VAL A 245 -20.55 -7.02 -33.09
C VAL A 245 -19.86 -7.34 -34.42
N GLU A 246 -19.32 -6.33 -35.11
CA GLU A 246 -18.57 -6.50 -36.35
C GLU A 246 -17.33 -7.39 -36.19
N ASN A 247 -16.76 -7.44 -34.98
CA ASN A 247 -15.60 -8.27 -34.62
C ASN A 247 -15.97 -9.59 -33.93
N GLY A 248 -17.25 -10.02 -34.01
CA GLY A 248 -17.67 -11.35 -33.57
C GLY A 248 -17.95 -11.47 -32.07
N ALA A 249 -18.44 -10.39 -31.44
CA ALA A 249 -18.94 -10.46 -30.07
C ALA A 249 -20.10 -11.48 -29.94
N ASP A 250 -19.99 -12.39 -28.97
CA ASP A 250 -21.03 -13.33 -28.60
C ASP A 250 -22.03 -12.62 -27.67
N LEU A 251 -23.16 -12.23 -28.26
CA LEU A 251 -24.23 -11.50 -27.59
C LEU A 251 -25.07 -12.38 -26.66
N SER A 252 -24.85 -13.70 -26.67
CA SER A 252 -25.61 -14.66 -25.87
C SER A 252 -24.98 -14.98 -24.51
N LEU A 253 -23.72 -14.57 -24.30
CA LEU A 253 -23.05 -14.70 -23.01
C LEU A 253 -23.83 -13.94 -21.94
N THR A 254 -23.85 -14.47 -20.72
CA THR A 254 -24.56 -13.86 -19.59
C THR A 254 -23.63 -13.52 -18.44
N ASP A 255 -23.94 -12.43 -17.74
CA ASP A 255 -23.23 -12.06 -16.53
C ASP A 255 -23.56 -13.00 -15.36
N SER A 256 -22.60 -13.17 -14.45
CA SER A 256 -22.74 -14.10 -13.32
C SER A 256 -23.72 -13.64 -12.23
N ARG A 257 -24.05 -12.35 -12.19
CA ARG A 257 -24.79 -11.74 -11.07
C ARG A 257 -26.30 -11.73 -11.31
N PHE A 258 -26.72 -11.47 -12.54
CA PHE A 258 -28.11 -11.32 -12.93
C PHE A 258 -28.53 -12.29 -14.02
N ASN A 259 -27.59 -13.04 -14.59
CA ASN A 259 -27.83 -13.93 -15.71
C ASN A 259 -28.51 -13.21 -16.89
N ALA A 260 -28.10 -11.96 -17.13
CA ALA A 260 -28.59 -11.15 -18.24
C ALA A 260 -27.58 -11.19 -19.38
N ASP A 261 -28.08 -11.31 -20.61
CA ASP A 261 -27.27 -11.20 -21.82
C ASP A 261 -27.00 -9.73 -22.20
N VAL A 262 -26.28 -9.52 -23.30
CA VAL A 262 -25.90 -8.17 -23.77
C VAL A 262 -27.12 -7.29 -24.03
N ARG A 263 -28.20 -7.86 -24.57
CA ARG A 263 -29.45 -7.13 -24.83
C ARG A 263 -30.21 -6.84 -23.54
N GLY A 264 -30.21 -7.77 -22.60
CA GLY A 264 -30.76 -7.61 -21.26
C GLY A 264 -30.11 -6.44 -20.54
N TRP A 265 -28.80 -6.24 -20.69
CA TRP A 265 -28.10 -5.06 -20.18
C TRP A 265 -28.59 -3.76 -20.81
N ALA A 266 -28.68 -3.68 -22.15
CA ALA A 266 -29.22 -2.47 -22.80
C ALA A 266 -30.65 -2.15 -22.33
N GLN A 267 -31.51 -3.15 -22.17
CA GLN A 267 -32.88 -2.97 -21.70
C GLN A 267 -32.95 -2.52 -20.25
N TRP A 268 -32.19 -3.17 -19.36
CA TRP A 268 -32.16 -2.87 -17.94
C TRP A 268 -31.71 -1.43 -17.67
N PHE A 269 -30.64 -1.01 -18.35
CA PHE A 269 -30.11 0.35 -18.27
C PHE A 269 -30.83 1.35 -19.16
N LYS A 270 -31.90 0.93 -19.85
CA LYS A 270 -32.77 1.77 -20.70
C LYS A 270 -32.03 2.47 -21.84
N GLN A 271 -31.04 1.79 -22.42
CA GLN A 271 -30.30 2.22 -23.60
C GLN A 271 -31.08 1.84 -24.85
N THR A 272 -32.07 2.65 -25.21
CA THR A 272 -33.02 2.35 -26.30
C THR A 272 -32.31 2.08 -27.62
N ASP A 273 -31.40 2.95 -28.06
CA ASP A 273 -30.71 2.80 -29.35
C ASP A 273 -29.85 1.53 -29.40
N ALA A 274 -29.20 1.16 -28.29
CA ALA A 274 -28.44 -0.08 -28.18
C ALA A 274 -29.37 -1.31 -28.20
N ALA A 275 -30.49 -1.27 -27.48
CA ALA A 275 -31.46 -2.37 -27.45
C ALA A 275 -32.15 -2.57 -28.80
N GLU A 276 -32.43 -1.49 -29.53
CA GLU A 276 -32.96 -1.52 -30.89
C GLU A 276 -31.93 -2.08 -31.87
N TYR A 277 -30.67 -1.62 -31.80
CA TYR A 277 -29.60 -2.17 -32.63
C TYR A 277 -29.39 -3.67 -32.39
N LEU A 278 -29.31 -4.11 -31.13
CA LEU A 278 -29.16 -5.52 -30.75
C LEU A 278 -30.37 -6.38 -31.15
N ALA A 279 -31.53 -5.80 -31.47
CA ALA A 279 -32.67 -6.53 -32.00
C ALA A 279 -32.53 -6.83 -33.51
N THR A 280 -31.57 -6.22 -34.19
CA THR A 280 -31.36 -6.33 -35.64
C THR A 280 -30.20 -7.25 -36.04
N VAL A 281 -29.38 -7.66 -35.08
CA VAL A 281 -28.17 -8.48 -35.27
C VAL A 281 -28.26 -9.81 -34.54
#